data_AF-A0A2E5ZU75-F1
#
_entry.id   AF-A0A2E5ZU75-F1
#
_cell.length_a   1.000
_cell.length_b   1.000
_cell.length_c   1.000
_cell.angle_alpha   90.00
_cell.angle_beta   90.00
_cell.angle_gamma   90.00
#
_symmetry.space_group_name_H-M   'P 1'
#
loop_
_entity.id
_entity.type
_entity.pdbx_description
1 polymer ?
#
loop_
_entity_poly.entity_id
_entity_poly.type
_entity_poly.pdbx_seq_one_letter_code
_entity_poly.pdbx_strand_id
1 'polypeptide(L)'
;MSKIKYKSESREWYFVSLLIISLALFCYLIIAIYALPDQSEIFPLLTTAINLSFLLLGLSGLFLGLQGYNFRNNKAVLVRLEGEEVALKLENLFLKSNLEIKGKECSTLMDMGLWRPVKLYILEKGEIEIKEMWFSAFFYRTQVALRGEVPKEIVEDYLASLV
;
A
#
# COMPACT_ATOMS: atom_id res chain seq x y z
N MET A 1 -27.09 -11.77 1.99
CA MET A 1 -26.02 -10.81 1.63
C MET A 1 -24.78 -11.16 2.44
N SER A 2 -23.62 -11.32 1.80
CA SER A 2 -22.38 -11.67 2.49
C SER A 2 -21.81 -10.42 3.15
N LYS A 3 -21.57 -10.46 4.46
CA LYS A 3 -20.92 -9.35 5.18
C LYS A 3 -19.54 -9.11 4.58
N ILE A 4 -19.21 -7.86 4.22
CA ILE A 4 -17.86 -7.50 3.76
C ILE A 4 -16.85 -7.97 4.79
N LYS A 5 -15.86 -8.73 4.32
CA LYS A 5 -14.70 -9.06 5.15
C LYS A 5 -13.66 -7.97 5.02
N TYR A 6 -13.75 -6.97 5.89
CA TYR A 6 -12.70 -5.99 6.07
C TYR A 6 -11.39 -6.69 6.44
N LYS A 7 -10.32 -6.33 5.74
CA LYS A 7 -8.96 -6.72 6.10
C LYS A 7 -8.29 -5.54 6.80
N SER A 8 -7.26 -5.83 7.59
CA SER A 8 -6.39 -4.76 8.08
C SER A 8 -5.68 -4.11 6.90
N GLU A 9 -5.69 -2.78 6.85
CA GLU A 9 -4.96 -1.98 5.86
C GLU A 9 -3.48 -2.39 5.81
N SER A 10 -2.89 -2.74 6.96
CA SER A 10 -1.48 -3.12 7.08
C SER A 10 -1.06 -4.40 6.37
N ARG A 11 -2.01 -5.26 6.01
CA ARG A 11 -1.69 -6.62 5.52
C ARG A 11 -0.83 -6.58 4.25
N GLU A 12 -1.20 -5.70 3.31
CA GLU A 12 -0.46 -5.58 2.05
C GLU A 12 0.93 -5.00 2.28
N TRP A 13 1.05 -3.99 3.15
CA TRP A 13 2.34 -3.41 3.56
C TRP A 13 3.30 -4.46 4.15
N TYR A 14 2.81 -5.32 5.05
CA TYR A 14 3.61 -6.40 5.61
C TYR A 14 3.99 -7.46 4.58
N PHE A 15 3.07 -7.81 3.68
CA PHE A 15 3.36 -8.78 2.61
C PHE A 15 4.47 -8.28 1.69
N VAL A 16 4.37 -7.02 1.23
CA VAL A 16 5.38 -6.42 0.35
C VAL A 16 6.70 -6.21 1.07
N SER A 17 6.68 -5.73 2.32
CA SER A 17 7.86 -5.60 3.18
C SER A 17 8.60 -6.94 3.30
N LEU A 18 7.87 -8.02 3.63
CA LEU A 18 8.45 -9.35 3.76
C LEU A 18 9.03 -9.84 2.43
N LEU A 19 8.35 -9.60 1.31
CA LEU A 19 8.79 -10.02 -0.02
C LEU A 19 10.10 -9.31 -0.42
N ILE A 20 10.19 -8.00 -0.23
CA ILE A 20 11.41 -7.22 -0.52
C ILE A 20 12.57 -7.68 0.35
N ILE A 21 12.36 -7.81 1.66
CA ILE A 21 13.42 -8.23 2.60
C ILE A 21 13.90 -9.65 2.26
N SER A 22 12.97 -10.58 2.00
CA SER A 22 13.31 -11.97 1.70
C SER A 22 14.09 -12.09 0.38
N LEU A 23 13.64 -11.39 -0.66
CA LEU A 23 14.32 -11.38 -1.96
C LEU A 23 15.71 -10.72 -1.86
N ALA A 24 15.81 -9.59 -1.15
CA ALA A 24 17.08 -8.90 -0.92
C ALA A 24 18.07 -9.80 -0.18
N LEU A 25 17.63 -10.48 0.89
CA LEU A 25 18.47 -11.42 1.64
C LEU A 25 18.90 -12.60 0.78
N PHE A 26 17.99 -13.20 0.00
CA PHE A 26 18.31 -14.32 -0.87
C PHE A 26 19.36 -13.94 -1.93
N CYS A 27 19.16 -12.81 -2.60
CA CYS A 27 20.12 -12.28 -3.57
C CYS A 27 21.47 -11.96 -2.92
N TYR A 28 21.46 -11.32 -1.74
CA TYR A 28 22.68 -11.02 -0.99
C TYR A 28 23.44 -12.29 -0.62
N LEU A 29 22.75 -13.33 -0.13
CA LEU A 29 23.38 -14.60 0.24
C LEU A 29 24.05 -15.28 -0.95
N ILE A 30 23.43 -15.27 -2.12
CA ILE A 30 24.06 -15.79 -3.35
C ILE A 30 25.34 -15.02 -3.65
N ILE A 31 25.31 -13.68 -3.63
CA ILE A 31 26.49 -12.86 -3.91
C ILE A 31 27.56 -13.07 -2.83
N ALA A 32 27.16 -13.19 -1.57
CA ALA A 32 28.04 -13.41 -0.42
C ALA A 32 28.79 -14.74 -0.49
N ILE A 33 28.12 -15.80 -0.94
CA ILE A 33 28.73 -17.13 -1.05
C ILE A 33 29.60 -17.25 -2.30
N TYR A 34 29.14 -16.73 -3.44
CA TYR A 34 29.76 -17.04 -4.74
C TYR A 34 30.66 -15.95 -5.31
N ALA A 35 30.51 -14.67 -4.91
CA ALA A 35 31.21 -13.56 -5.55
C ALA A 35 32.07 -12.73 -4.57
N LEU A 36 31.60 -12.52 -3.34
CA LEU A 36 32.28 -11.70 -2.35
C LEU A 36 33.65 -12.24 -1.87
N PRO A 37 33.89 -13.57 -1.72
CA PRO A 37 35.18 -14.07 -1.23
C PRO A 37 36.36 -13.67 -2.13
N ASP A 38 36.18 -13.74 -3.45
CA ASP A 38 37.21 -13.36 -4.42
C ASP A 38 37.26 -11.84 -4.66
N GLN A 39 36.12 -11.14 -4.60
CA GLN A 39 36.04 -9.71 -4.93
C GLN A 39 36.44 -8.79 -3.78
N SER A 40 36.38 -9.24 -2.52
CA SER A 40 36.76 -8.41 -1.37
C SER A 40 38.26 -8.08 -1.33
N GLU A 41 39.10 -8.98 -1.86
CA GLU A 41 40.55 -8.78 -1.92
C GLU A 41 40.98 -7.95 -3.15
N ILE A 42 40.25 -8.10 -4.27
CA ILE A 42 40.62 -7.48 -5.56
C ILE A 42 40.00 -6.07 -5.69
N PHE A 43 38.74 -5.88 -5.27
CA PHE A 43 38.00 -4.62 -5.38
C PHE A 43 37.16 -4.32 -4.13
N PRO A 44 37.77 -3.83 -3.04
CA PRO A 44 37.08 -3.60 -1.76
C PRO A 44 35.98 -2.52 -1.85
N LEU A 45 36.13 -1.56 -2.76
CA LEU A 45 35.16 -0.48 -2.96
C LEU A 45 33.87 -1.01 -3.61
N LEU A 46 33.97 -2.00 -4.51
CA LEU A 46 32.83 -2.68 -5.11
C LEU A 46 32.07 -3.51 -4.06
N THR A 47 32.80 -4.23 -3.20
CA THR A 47 32.22 -4.98 -2.07
C THR A 47 31.44 -4.05 -1.13
N THR A 48 32.00 -2.89 -0.81
CA THR A 48 31.34 -1.89 0.05
C THR A 48 30.08 -1.32 -0.61
N ALA A 49 30.15 -1.03 -1.90
CA ALA A 49 28.99 -0.55 -2.67
C ALA A 49 27.85 -1.58 -2.69
N ILE A 50 28.17 -2.86 -2.92
CA ILE A 50 27.19 -3.96 -2.90
C ILE A 50 26.52 -4.04 -1.53
N ASN A 51 27.31 -4.07 -0.45
CA ASN A 51 26.78 -4.13 0.92
C ASN A 51 25.86 -2.94 1.23
N LEU A 52 26.26 -1.73 0.81
CA LEU A 52 25.46 -0.52 0.98
C LEU A 52 24.17 -0.57 0.17
N SER A 53 24.20 -1.05 -1.08
CA SER A 53 23.00 -1.21 -1.91
C SER A 53 22.00 -2.18 -1.27
N PHE A 54 22.46 -3.33 -0.77
CA PHE A 54 21.61 -4.29 -0.07
C PHE A 54 21.09 -3.75 1.27
N LEU A 55 21.89 -2.97 1.99
CA LEU A 55 21.44 -2.27 3.20
C LEU A 55 20.31 -1.28 2.89
N LEU A 56 20.47 -0.45 1.86
CA LEU A 56 19.45 0.51 1.43
C LEU A 56 18.16 -0.19 0.97
N LEU A 57 18.29 -1.32 0.26
CA LEU A 57 17.15 -2.14 -0.14
C LEU A 57 16.45 -2.79 1.08
N GLY A 58 17.21 -3.22 2.08
CA GLY A 58 16.66 -3.71 3.34
C GLY A 58 15.92 -2.61 4.12
N LEU A 59 16.47 -1.40 4.14
CA LEU A 59 15.85 -0.23 4.79
C LEU A 59 14.53 0.16 4.13
N SER A 60 14.39 0.06 2.80
CA SER A 60 13.10 0.30 2.14
C SER A 60 12.05 -0.74 2.55
N GLY A 61 12.43 -2.01 2.66
CA GLY A 61 11.57 -3.07 3.20
C GLY A 61 11.14 -2.79 4.65
N LEU A 62 12.07 -2.37 5.51
CA LEU A 62 11.77 -1.98 6.90
C LEU A 62 10.81 -0.79 6.98
N PHE A 63 11.01 0.22 6.12
CA PHE A 63 10.12 1.37 6.04
C PHE A 63 8.69 0.96 5.71
N LEU A 64 8.49 0.07 4.74
CA LEU A 64 7.15 -0.45 4.42
C LEU A 64 6.53 -1.22 5.60
N GLY A 65 7.35 -1.94 6.37
CA GLY A 65 6.91 -2.59 7.61
C GLY A 65 6.42 -1.59 8.65
N LEU A 66 7.13 -0.48 8.84
CA LEU A 66 6.71 0.62 9.72
C LEU A 66 5.41 1.28 9.25
N GLN A 67 5.25 1.50 7.94
CA GLN A 67 3.99 1.98 7.38
C GLN A 67 2.84 1.01 7.68
N GLY A 68 3.06 -0.29 7.47
CA GLY A 68 2.11 -1.33 7.88
C GLY A 68 1.75 -1.23 9.36
N TYR A 69 2.72 -1.04 10.25
CA TYR A 69 2.47 -0.87 11.68
C TYR A 69 1.54 0.30 12.00
N ASN A 70 1.74 1.45 11.34
CA ASN A 70 0.87 2.62 11.52
C ASN A 70 -0.58 2.34 11.08
N PHE A 71 -0.77 1.54 10.04
CA PHE A 71 -2.09 1.21 9.50
C PHE A 71 -2.76 -0.05 10.09
N ARG A 72 -2.15 -0.68 11.11
CA ARG A 72 -2.61 -1.99 11.65
C ARG A 72 -4.06 -2.02 12.13
N ASN A 73 -4.54 -0.91 12.69
CA ASN A 73 -5.88 -0.80 13.28
C ASN A 73 -6.94 -0.33 12.28
N ASN A 74 -6.51 0.10 11.10
CA ASN A 74 -7.41 0.64 10.09
C ASN A 74 -8.01 -0.47 9.23
N LYS A 75 -9.16 -0.18 8.65
CA LYS A 75 -9.90 -1.13 7.83
C LYS A 75 -9.71 -0.78 6.37
N ALA A 76 -9.42 -1.79 5.55
CA ALA A 76 -9.37 -1.64 4.11
C ALA A 76 -10.13 -2.77 3.40
N VAL A 77 -10.64 -2.43 2.22
CA VAL A 77 -11.31 -3.36 1.30
C VAL A 77 -10.58 -3.31 -0.05
N LEU A 78 -10.44 -4.46 -0.68
CA LEU A 78 -9.82 -4.58 -2.00
C LEU A 78 -10.89 -4.85 -3.05
N VAL A 79 -10.97 -3.95 -4.03
CA VAL A 79 -11.99 -3.92 -5.09
C VAL A 79 -11.32 -4.12 -6.45
N ARG A 80 -12.03 -4.74 -7.40
CA ARG A 80 -11.50 -5.01 -8.76
C ARG A 80 -11.77 -3.90 -9.78
N LEU A 81 -12.43 -2.82 -9.37
CA LEU A 81 -12.72 -1.66 -10.21
C LEU A 81 -11.62 -0.61 -10.07
N GLU A 82 -11.42 0.18 -11.11
CA GLU A 82 -10.48 1.30 -11.13
C GLU A 82 -10.84 2.35 -10.07
N GLY A 83 -9.82 3.00 -9.53
CA GLY A 83 -9.95 3.88 -8.38
C GLY A 83 -10.82 5.09 -8.67
N GLU A 84 -10.71 5.68 -9.87
CA GLU A 84 -11.56 6.80 -10.29
C GLU A 84 -13.04 6.42 -10.35
N GLU A 85 -13.36 5.23 -10.87
CA GLU A 85 -14.74 4.75 -10.91
C GLU A 85 -15.30 4.51 -9.51
N VAL A 86 -14.49 3.94 -8.61
CA VAL A 86 -14.86 3.76 -7.20
C VAL A 86 -15.10 5.11 -6.54
N ALA A 87 -14.24 6.09 -6.82
CA ALA A 87 -14.30 7.41 -6.23
C ALA A 87 -15.55 8.19 -6.67
N LEU A 88 -15.87 8.21 -7.96
CA LEU A 88 -17.08 8.83 -8.50
C LEU A 88 -18.36 8.21 -7.92
N LYS A 89 -18.40 6.89 -7.77
CA LYS A 89 -19.57 6.20 -7.19
C LYS A 89 -19.70 6.49 -5.69
N LEU A 90 -18.60 6.59 -4.95
CA LEU A 90 -18.62 7.03 -3.56
C LEU A 90 -19.11 8.47 -3.43
N GLU A 91 -18.60 9.41 -4.25
CA GLU A 91 -19.08 10.80 -4.28
C GLU A 91 -20.60 10.86 -4.49
N ASN A 92 -21.12 10.11 -5.46
CA ASN A 92 -22.55 10.03 -5.72
C ASN A 92 -23.37 9.48 -4.54
N LEU A 93 -22.82 8.52 -3.79
CA LEU A 93 -23.49 7.99 -2.59
C LEU A 93 -23.52 9.03 -1.47
N PHE A 94 -22.41 9.71 -1.21
CA PHE A 94 -22.34 10.75 -0.19
C PHE A 94 -23.27 11.92 -0.49
N LEU A 95 -23.34 12.35 -1.76
CA LEU A 95 -24.28 13.35 -2.23
C LEU A 95 -25.74 12.94 -1.99
N LYS A 96 -26.11 11.69 -2.31
CA LYS A 96 -27.46 11.17 -2.07
C LYS A 96 -27.84 11.12 -0.59
N SER A 97 -26.84 10.92 0.29
CA SER A 97 -27.02 10.89 1.74
C SER A 97 -26.94 12.26 2.42
N ASN A 98 -26.85 13.37 1.67
CA ASN A 98 -26.66 14.73 2.20
C ASN A 98 -25.46 14.87 3.16
N LEU A 99 -24.40 14.09 2.95
CA LEU A 99 -23.17 14.18 3.74
C LEU A 99 -22.14 15.05 3.01
N GLU A 100 -21.59 16.04 3.71
CA GLU A 100 -20.49 16.84 3.19
C GLU A 100 -19.20 16.02 3.16
N ILE A 101 -18.62 15.88 1.96
CA ILE A 101 -17.30 15.29 1.74
C ILE A 101 -16.37 16.34 1.14
N LYS A 102 -15.18 16.50 1.70
CA LYS A 102 -14.13 17.37 1.13
C LYS A 102 -13.10 16.50 0.45
N GLY A 103 -13.00 16.61 -0.88
CA GLY A 103 -11.94 15.98 -1.66
C GLY A 103 -10.62 16.72 -1.44
N LYS A 104 -9.56 15.97 -1.16
CA LYS A 104 -8.19 16.47 -1.10
C LYS A 104 -7.31 15.61 -2.00
N GLU A 105 -6.35 16.23 -2.68
CA GLU A 105 -5.28 15.48 -3.33
C GLU A 105 -4.46 14.74 -2.27
N CYS A 106 -4.28 13.44 -2.47
CA CYS A 106 -3.44 12.62 -1.60
C CYS A 106 -1.97 13.06 -1.70
N SER A 107 -1.27 13.10 -0.57
CA SER A 107 0.18 13.30 -0.57
C SER A 107 0.89 12.05 -1.09
N THR A 108 1.55 12.16 -2.24
CA THR A 108 2.30 11.09 -2.95
C THR A 108 3.61 10.67 -2.28
N LEU A 109 4.01 11.31 -1.19
CA LEU A 109 5.40 11.29 -0.70
C LEU A 109 5.89 9.96 -0.09
N MET A 110 5.03 8.96 0.17
CA MET A 110 5.45 7.77 0.94
C MET A 110 5.09 6.41 0.32
N ASP A 111 4.47 6.36 -0.86
CA ASP A 111 3.93 5.11 -1.41
C ASP A 111 4.97 4.29 -2.23
N MET A 112 6.22 4.77 -2.36
CA MET A 112 7.35 4.10 -3.05
C MET A 112 7.02 3.50 -4.44
N GLY A 113 5.99 4.02 -5.13
CA GLY A 113 5.57 3.60 -6.47
C GLY A 113 4.74 2.30 -6.54
N LEU A 114 4.46 1.64 -5.41
CA LEU A 114 3.62 0.43 -5.34
C LEU A 114 2.12 0.76 -5.26
N TRP A 115 1.82 1.86 -4.58
CA TRP A 115 0.47 2.41 -4.50
C TRP A 115 0.42 3.73 -5.27
N ARG A 116 -0.58 3.87 -6.12
CA ARG A 116 -0.94 5.12 -6.75
C ARG A 116 -2.10 5.70 -5.97
N PRO A 117 -1.93 6.82 -5.26
CA PRO A 117 -3.06 7.46 -4.63
C PRO A 117 -3.99 8.05 -5.69
N VAL A 118 -5.29 7.89 -5.51
CA VAL A 118 -6.32 8.40 -6.42
C VAL A 118 -7.01 9.60 -5.79
N LYS A 119 -7.71 9.40 -4.67
CA LYS A 119 -8.42 10.46 -3.96
C LYS A 119 -8.46 10.20 -2.45
N LEU A 120 -8.48 11.30 -1.69
CA LEU A 120 -8.75 11.31 -0.26
C LEU A 120 -10.03 12.11 0.00
N TYR A 121 -11.01 11.49 0.65
CA TYR A 121 -12.19 12.17 1.15
C TYR A 121 -12.08 12.38 2.66
N ILE A 122 -12.23 13.63 3.07
CA ILE A 122 -12.26 14.02 4.47
C ILE A 122 -13.71 14.23 4.88
N LEU A 123 -14.13 13.52 5.92
CA LEU A 123 -15.40 13.70 6.63
C LEU A 123 -15.13 14.36 7.99
N GLU A 124 -16.19 14.79 8.68
CA GLU A 124 -16.05 15.43 10.00
C GLU A 124 -15.31 14.58 11.05
N LYS A 125 -15.50 13.26 11.01
CA LYS A 125 -14.95 12.32 12.01
C LYS A 125 -14.14 11.16 11.40
N GLY A 126 -13.81 11.22 10.12
CA GLY A 126 -13.13 10.14 9.44
C GLY A 126 -12.60 10.52 8.07
N GLU A 127 -11.85 9.60 7.47
CA GLU A 127 -11.31 9.76 6.13
C GLU A 127 -11.43 8.46 5.33
N ILE A 128 -11.61 8.63 4.02
CA ILE A 128 -11.65 7.55 3.04
C ILE A 128 -10.54 7.80 2.05
N GLU A 129 -9.56 6.91 2.04
CA GLU A 129 -8.44 6.97 1.10
C GLU A 129 -8.59 5.90 0.04
N ILE A 130 -8.49 6.29 -1.22
CA ILE A 130 -8.56 5.39 -2.37
C ILE A 130 -7.18 5.34 -3.00
N LYS A 131 -6.59 4.13 -3.01
CA LYS A 131 -5.31 3.85 -3.64
C LYS A 131 -5.46 2.72 -4.64
N GLU A 132 -4.75 2.81 -5.75
CA GLU A 132 -4.64 1.70 -6.68
C GLU A 132 -3.30 0.99 -6.47
N MET A 133 -3.34 -0.34 -6.48
CA MET A 133 -2.13 -1.15 -6.51
C MET A 133 -1.81 -1.49 -7.96
N TRP A 134 -0.61 -1.10 -8.37
CA TRP A 134 -0.10 -1.35 -9.71
C TRP A 134 1.16 -2.19 -9.61
N PHE A 135 1.24 -3.25 -10.42
CA PHE A 135 2.48 -3.99 -10.64
C PHE A 135 3.04 -3.58 -11.99
N SER A 136 3.96 -2.61 -11.98
CA SER A 136 4.43 -1.96 -13.20
C SER A 136 3.25 -1.33 -13.97
N ALA A 137 2.99 -1.74 -15.21
CA ALA A 137 1.87 -1.25 -16.02
C ALA A 137 0.55 -2.02 -15.80
N PHE A 138 0.55 -3.06 -14.96
CA PHE A 138 -0.64 -3.88 -14.75
C PHE A 138 -1.41 -3.42 -13.51
N PHE A 139 -2.65 -2.97 -13.72
CA PHE A 139 -3.59 -2.71 -12.65
C PHE A 139 -3.91 -4.02 -11.91
N TYR A 140 -3.74 -4.02 -10.59
CA TYR A 140 -4.08 -5.18 -9.77
C TYR A 140 -5.45 -5.02 -9.14
N ARG A 141 -5.57 -4.05 -8.22
CA ARG A 141 -6.79 -3.78 -7.45
C ARG A 141 -6.76 -2.37 -6.87
N THR A 142 -7.95 -1.85 -6.59
CA THR A 142 -8.14 -0.64 -5.80
C THR A 142 -8.32 -1.01 -4.33
N GLN A 143 -7.54 -0.39 -3.46
CA GLN A 143 -7.72 -0.41 -2.02
C GLN A 143 -8.53 0.81 -1.59
N VAL A 144 -9.63 0.57 -0.88
CA VAL A 144 -10.40 1.60 -0.19
C VAL A 144 -10.12 1.46 1.30
N ALA A 145 -9.37 2.41 1.85
CA ALA A 145 -9.03 2.46 3.26
C ALA A 145 -9.99 3.41 3.99
N LEU A 146 -10.53 2.95 5.11
CA LEU A 146 -11.44 3.69 5.98
C LEU A 146 -10.75 3.91 7.32
N ARG A 147 -10.65 5.18 7.72
CA ARG A 147 -10.01 5.57 8.99
C ARG A 147 -10.96 6.48 9.78
N GLY A 148 -10.97 6.31 11.10
CA GLY A 148 -11.91 7.02 11.97
C GLY A 148 -13.36 6.51 11.87
N GLU A 149 -14.30 7.39 12.20
CA GLU A 149 -15.74 7.13 12.19
C GLU A 149 -16.34 7.46 10.81
N VAL A 150 -16.15 6.53 9.86
CA VAL A 150 -16.86 6.59 8.57
C VAL A 150 -18.23 5.90 8.73
N PRO A 151 -19.35 6.50 8.25
CA PRO A 151 -20.66 5.88 8.28
C PRO A 151 -20.68 4.62 7.41
N LYS A 152 -20.45 3.48 8.06
CA LYS A 152 -20.21 2.19 7.42
C LYS A 152 -21.40 1.71 6.61
N GLU A 153 -22.61 1.97 7.05
CA GLU A 153 -23.84 1.49 6.38
C GLU A 153 -23.95 1.98 4.93
N ILE A 154 -23.56 3.24 4.66
CA ILE A 154 -23.63 3.84 3.33
C ILE A 154 -22.57 3.24 2.39
N VAL A 155 -21.42 2.90 2.94
CA VAL A 155 -20.25 2.45 2.18
C VAL A 155 -20.22 0.92 2.05
N GLU A 156 -20.73 0.18 3.04
CA GLU A 156 -20.76 -1.28 3.08
C GLU A 156 -21.64 -1.86 2.00
N ASP A 157 -22.85 -1.35 1.77
CA ASP A 157 -23.72 -1.91 0.73
C ASP A 157 -23.13 -1.75 -0.68
N TYR A 158 -22.50 -0.59 -0.93
CA TYR A 158 -21.82 -0.35 -2.18
C TYR A 158 -20.58 -1.21 -2.32
N LEU A 159 -19.65 -1.17 -1.36
CA LEU A 159 -18.41 -1.95 -1.44
C LEU A 159 -18.69 -3.46 -1.52
N ALA A 160 -19.77 -3.95 -0.91
CA ALA A 160 -20.15 -5.37 -0.93
C ALA A 160 -20.51 -5.83 -2.35
N SER A 161 -21.00 -4.91 -3.18
CA SER A 161 -21.33 -5.20 -4.58
C SER A 161 -20.11 -5.30 -5.51
N LEU A 162 -18.92 -4.87 -5.05
CA LEU A 162 -17.72 -4.75 -5.90
C LEU A 162 -16.58 -5.72 -5.53
N VAL A 163 -16.71 -6.45 -4.43
CA VAL A 163 -15.68 -7.37 -3.88
C VAL A 163 -15.72 -8.74 -4.54
#